data_AF-Q24TZ8-F1
#
_entry.id   AF-Q24TZ8-F1
#
_cell.length_a   1.000
_cell.length_b   1.000
_cell.length_c   1.000
_cell.angle_alpha   90.00
_cell.angle_beta   90.00
_cell.angle_gamma   90.00
#
_symmetry.space_group_name_H-M   'P 1'
#
loop_
_entity.id
_entity.type
_entity.pdbx_description
1 polymer ?
#
loop_
_entity_poly.entity_id
_entity_poly.type
_entity_poly.pdbx_seq_one_letter_code
_entity_poly.pdbx_strand_id
1 'polypeptide(L)'
;MGLAVLVLIGNLIFGWSDYLANQETLPLMRRALEDNFALALLLYGVLTVAGCVLLALPGVTFAIVAGVLFGPVWGTLACWLAVTLGACLSFLAGRYFLKDTLKPQLEKNSYLNRLLFAGAGQRDVFLLAITRLVPLFPYNLQNFAYGITDIRFLPYALYSALFMLPGTAAYTVGAAGVASPERRGLYLMIAGALLALVLTLSFILKKKGVKV
;
A
#
# COMPACT_ATOMS: atom_id res chain seq x y z
N MET A 1 -4.28 -15.77 0.83
CA MET A 1 -3.40 -16.84 0.33
C MET A 1 -2.59 -16.44 -0.90
N GLY A 2 -3.15 -15.78 -1.93
CA GLY A 2 -2.40 -15.43 -3.16
C GLY A 2 -1.17 -14.52 -2.98
N LEU A 3 -1.21 -13.53 -2.07
CA LEU A 3 -0.09 -12.61 -1.85
C LEU A 3 1.12 -13.30 -1.20
N ALA A 4 0.88 -14.19 -0.23
CA ALA A 4 1.94 -14.94 0.44
C ALA A 4 2.66 -15.89 -0.53
N VAL A 5 1.92 -16.49 -1.47
CA VAL A 5 2.46 -17.36 -2.51
C VAL A 5 3.28 -16.56 -3.53
N LEU A 6 2.82 -15.38 -3.95
CA LEU A 6 3.57 -14.48 -4.83
C LEU A 6 4.87 -13.98 -4.18
N VAL A 7 4.84 -13.67 -2.89
CA VAL A 7 6.04 -13.30 -2.12
C VAL A 7 7.01 -14.48 -2.01
N LEU A 8 6.51 -15.70 -1.78
CA LEU A 8 7.31 -16.93 -1.75
C LEU A 8 7.94 -17.25 -3.10
N ILE A 9 7.18 -17.14 -4.20
CA ILE A 9 7.68 -17.38 -5.56
C ILE A 9 8.71 -16.31 -5.94
N GLY A 10 8.45 -15.04 -5.63
CA GLY A 10 9.41 -13.96 -5.83
C GLY A 10 10.70 -14.19 -5.04
N ASN A 11 10.59 -14.71 -3.81
CA ASN A 11 11.75 -15.07 -2.99
C ASN A 11 12.57 -16.23 -3.59
N LEU A 12 11.89 -17.25 -4.12
CA LEU A 12 12.54 -18.41 -4.76
C LEU A 12 13.25 -18.05 -6.06
N ILE A 13 12.73 -17.08 -6.83
CA ILE A 13 13.32 -16.67 -8.11
C ILE A 13 14.49 -15.70 -7.90
N PHE A 14 14.35 -14.74 -6.99
CA PHE A 14 15.31 -13.64 -6.86
C PHE A 14 16.26 -13.72 -5.66
N GLY A 15 16.04 -14.65 -4.71
CA GLY A 15 16.93 -14.83 -3.56
C GLY A 15 17.02 -13.61 -2.64
N TRP A 16 16.01 -12.73 -2.65
CA TRP A 16 16.04 -11.48 -1.88
C TRP A 16 16.07 -11.74 -0.37
N SER A 17 15.54 -12.87 0.12
CA SER A 17 15.70 -13.28 1.52
C SER A 17 17.16 -13.43 1.90
N ASP A 18 18.02 -13.95 1.02
CA ASP A 18 19.41 -14.20 1.34
C ASP A 18 20.23 -12.90 1.30
N TYR A 19 19.85 -11.96 0.44
CA TYR A 19 20.40 -10.60 0.43
C TYR A 19 19.98 -9.77 1.65
N LEU A 20 18.72 -9.91 2.10
CA LEU A 20 18.19 -9.26 3.30
C LEU A 20 18.56 -10.00 4.60
N ALA A 21 18.91 -11.29 4.55
CA ALA A 21 19.35 -12.07 5.70
C ALA A 21 20.88 -12.09 5.85
N ASN A 22 21.62 -11.68 4.82
CA ASN A 22 23.07 -11.55 4.89
C ASN A 22 23.45 -10.47 5.91
N GLN A 23 24.13 -10.90 6.98
CA GLN A 23 24.49 -10.05 8.12
C GLN A 23 25.51 -8.95 7.78
N GLU A 24 26.22 -9.05 6.64
CA GLU A 24 27.22 -8.06 6.23
C GLU A 24 26.66 -6.97 5.29
N THR A 25 25.70 -7.29 4.43
CA THR A 25 25.20 -6.37 3.39
C THR A 25 24.28 -5.30 3.96
N LEU A 26 23.40 -5.67 4.90
CA LEU A 26 22.49 -4.73 5.56
C LEU A 26 23.19 -3.61 6.33
N PRO A 27 24.21 -3.88 7.18
CA PRO A 27 24.95 -2.82 7.85
C PRO A 27 25.74 -1.95 6.87
N LEU A 28 26.23 -2.50 5.75
CA LEU A 28 26.96 -1.74 4.74
C LEU A 28 26.05 -0.81 3.93
N MET A 29 24.85 -1.27 3.58
CA MET A 29 23.77 -0.44 3.05
C MET A 29 23.36 0.63 4.06
N ARG A 30 23.17 0.28 5.34
CA ARG A 30 22.83 1.24 6.40
C ARG A 30 23.90 2.31 6.62
N ARG A 31 25.19 1.96 6.58
CA ARG A 31 26.29 2.93 6.67
C ARG A 31 26.33 3.87 5.46
N ALA A 32 26.16 3.33 4.25
CA ALA A 32 26.05 4.16 3.03
C ALA A 32 24.80 5.06 3.04
N LEU A 33 23.72 4.62 3.71
CA LEU A 33 22.51 5.40 3.96
C LEU A 33 22.72 6.47 5.04
N GLU A 34 23.53 6.20 6.07
CA GLU A 34 23.82 7.15 7.17
C GLU A 34 24.58 8.39 6.69
N ASP A 35 25.49 8.24 5.72
CA ASP A 35 26.21 9.37 5.13
C ASP A 35 25.29 10.36 4.40
N ASN A 36 24.13 9.91 3.88
CA ASN A 36 23.16 10.74 3.16
C ASN A 36 21.70 10.29 3.35
N PHE A 37 21.24 10.24 4.60
CA PHE A 37 19.92 9.71 4.96
C PHE A 37 18.75 10.36 4.20
N ALA A 38 18.81 11.68 3.98
CA ALA A 38 17.79 12.43 3.24
C ALA A 38 17.72 12.02 1.75
N LEU A 39 18.87 11.81 1.12
CA LEU A 39 18.95 11.40 -0.28
C LEU A 39 18.39 10.00 -0.46
N ALA A 40 18.67 9.11 0.49
CA ALA A 40 18.12 7.76 0.49
C ALA A 40 16.60 7.71 0.62
N LEU A 41 16.04 8.52 1.52
CA LEU A 41 14.60 8.72 1.67
C LEU A 41 13.97 9.22 0.37
N LEU A 42 14.60 10.18 -0.28
CA LEU A 42 14.16 10.72 -1.58
C LEU A 42 14.20 9.66 -2.68
N LEU A 43 15.33 8.95 -2.84
CA LEU A 43 15.46 7.89 -3.84
C LEU A 43 14.44 6.78 -3.62
N TYR A 44 14.30 6.30 -2.38
CA TYR A 44 13.28 5.31 -2.02
C TYR A 44 11.88 5.81 -2.36
N GLY A 45 11.56 7.06 -2.03
CA GLY A 45 10.27 7.67 -2.32
C GLY A 45 9.98 7.74 -3.82
N VAL A 46 10.93 8.24 -4.62
CA VAL A 46 10.81 8.33 -6.08
C VAL A 46 10.64 6.95 -6.71
N LEU A 47 11.45 5.96 -6.31
CA LEU A 47 11.35 4.60 -6.82
C LEU A 47 10.03 3.93 -6.43
N THR A 48 9.54 4.17 -5.21
CA THR A 48 8.25 3.65 -4.75
C THR A 48 7.10 4.26 -5.55
N VAL A 49 7.10 5.59 -5.73
CA VAL A 49 6.10 6.29 -6.54
C VAL A 49 6.11 5.78 -7.98
N ALA A 50 7.29 5.71 -8.60
CA ALA A 50 7.44 5.19 -9.96
C ALA A 50 7.00 3.72 -10.05
N GLY A 51 7.36 2.88 -9.08
CA GLY A 51 6.97 1.47 -9.04
C GLY A 51 5.47 1.25 -8.83
N CYS A 52 4.80 2.10 -8.05
CA CYS A 52 3.35 2.12 -7.96
C CYS A 52 2.71 2.49 -9.30
N VAL A 53 3.16 3.58 -9.92
CA VAL A 53 2.53 4.10 -11.15
C VAL A 53 2.82 3.22 -12.37
N LEU A 54 4.06 2.77 -12.55
CA LEU A 54 4.55 2.13 -13.76
C LEU A 54 4.55 0.59 -13.71
N LEU A 55 4.99 0.02 -12.58
CA LEU A 55 5.28 -1.42 -12.48
C LEU A 55 4.16 -2.22 -11.83
N ALA A 56 3.08 -1.54 -11.44
CA ALA A 56 1.94 -2.13 -10.75
C ALA A 56 2.31 -2.97 -9.51
N LEU A 57 3.44 -2.67 -8.84
CA LEU A 57 3.96 -3.46 -7.73
C LEU A 57 3.06 -3.41 -6.48
N PRO A 58 2.98 -4.50 -5.69
CA PRO A 58 2.24 -4.52 -4.44
C PRO A 58 2.83 -3.55 -3.40
N GLY A 59 1.97 -2.79 -2.71
CA GLY A 59 2.40 -1.86 -1.64
C GLY A 59 3.19 -2.52 -0.50
N VAL A 60 2.93 -3.80 -0.23
CA VAL A 60 3.61 -4.59 0.80
C VAL A 60 5.10 -4.73 0.52
N THR A 61 5.49 -4.84 -0.76
CA THR A 61 6.90 -4.95 -1.16
C THR A 61 7.68 -3.70 -0.73
N PHE A 62 7.13 -2.51 -0.98
CA PHE A 62 7.75 -1.25 -0.57
C PHE A 62 7.80 -1.13 0.96
N ALA A 63 6.72 -1.51 1.66
CA ALA A 63 6.67 -1.47 3.12
C ALA A 63 7.75 -2.37 3.78
N ILE A 64 8.00 -3.56 3.25
CA ILE A 64 9.07 -4.44 3.76
C ILE A 64 10.42 -3.77 3.58
N VAL A 65 10.72 -3.26 2.37
CA VAL A 65 11.98 -2.58 2.05
C VAL A 65 12.17 -1.37 2.98
N ALA A 66 11.15 -0.53 3.15
CA ALA A 66 11.24 0.64 4.02
C ALA A 66 11.50 0.28 5.48
N GLY A 67 10.83 -0.78 5.98
CA GLY A 67 10.99 -1.25 7.35
C GLY A 67 12.39 -1.81 7.62
N VAL A 68 12.98 -2.53 6.67
CA VAL A 68 14.34 -3.05 6.79
C VAL A 68 15.39 -1.94 6.70
N LEU A 69 15.23 -0.99 5.76
CA LEU A 69 16.22 0.05 5.50
C LEU A 69 16.18 1.20 6.52
N PHE A 70 14.99 1.72 6.83
CA PHE A 70 14.81 2.93 7.63
C PHE A 70 14.23 2.65 9.04
N GLY A 71 13.95 1.39 9.35
CA GLY A 71 13.36 0.99 10.62
C GLY A 71 11.86 1.29 10.73
N PRO A 72 11.27 1.09 11.92
CA PRO A 72 9.82 1.08 12.09
C PRO A 72 9.20 2.47 11.87
N VAL A 73 9.80 3.54 12.39
CA VAL A 73 9.22 4.88 12.35
C VAL A 73 9.44 5.55 10.99
N TRP A 74 10.70 5.73 10.60
CA TRP A 74 11.03 6.37 9.33
C TRP A 74 10.62 5.53 8.12
N GLY A 75 10.69 4.20 8.22
CA GLY A 75 10.17 3.30 7.19
C GLY A 75 8.66 3.43 7.01
N THR A 76 7.89 3.52 8.11
CA THR A 76 6.44 3.78 8.04
C THR A 76 6.17 5.10 7.34
N LEU A 77 6.80 6.20 7.80
CA LEU A 77 6.54 7.54 7.28
C LEU A 77 6.93 7.64 5.79
N ALA A 78 8.11 7.17 5.42
CA ALA A 78 8.61 7.18 4.05
C ALA A 78 7.69 6.39 3.12
N CYS A 79 7.36 5.14 3.50
CA CYS A 79 6.51 4.28 2.70
C CYS A 79 5.09 4.84 2.59
N TRP A 80 4.52 5.32 3.69
CA TRP A 80 3.18 5.86 3.71
C TRP A 80 3.04 7.08 2.80
N LEU A 81 3.98 8.03 2.88
CA LEU A 81 4.00 9.21 2.01
C LEU A 81 4.19 8.83 0.54
N ALA A 82 5.18 7.98 0.24
CA ALA A 82 5.49 7.59 -1.13
C ALA A 82 4.33 6.82 -1.79
N VAL A 83 3.73 5.86 -1.07
CA VAL A 83 2.61 5.08 -1.60
C VAL A 83 1.35 5.95 -1.71
N THR A 84 1.12 6.91 -0.80
CA THR A 84 0.03 7.88 -0.93
C THR A 84 0.20 8.75 -2.17
N LEU A 85 1.40 9.28 -2.42
CA LEU A 85 1.71 10.07 -3.61
C LEU A 85 1.55 9.23 -4.89
N GLY A 86 2.04 7.99 -4.90
CA GLY A 86 1.85 7.05 -6.00
C GLY A 86 0.36 6.80 -6.29
N ALA A 87 -0.45 6.59 -5.25
CA ALA A 87 -1.89 6.40 -5.37
C ALA A 87 -2.60 7.63 -5.95
N CYS A 88 -2.20 8.83 -5.54
CA CYS A 88 -2.70 10.10 -6.07
C CYS A 88 -2.34 10.27 -7.55
N LEU A 89 -1.11 9.96 -7.94
CA LEU A 89 -0.68 10.06 -9.33
C LEU A 89 -1.39 9.04 -10.22
N SER A 90 -1.52 7.78 -9.80
CA SER A 90 -2.30 6.76 -10.52
C SER A 90 -3.78 7.15 -10.65
N PHE A 91 -4.37 7.75 -9.62
CA PHE A 91 -5.73 8.27 -9.69
C PHE A 91 -5.86 9.41 -10.70
N LEU A 92 -4.95 10.39 -10.68
CA LEU A 92 -4.97 11.50 -11.64
C LEU A 92 -4.75 10.99 -13.06
N ALA A 93 -3.85 10.02 -13.25
CA ALA A 93 -3.65 9.39 -14.54
C ALA A 93 -4.93 8.69 -15.02
N GLY A 94 -5.63 7.95 -14.14
CA GLY A 94 -6.94 7.37 -14.42
C GLY A 94 -7.99 8.42 -14.81
N ARG A 95 -8.02 9.54 -14.08
CA ARG A 95 -8.96 10.65 -14.26
C ARG A 95 -8.78 11.37 -15.60
N TYR A 96 -7.55 11.67 -15.98
CA TYR A 96 -7.27 12.50 -17.16
C TYR A 96 -7.02 11.70 -18.43
N PHE A 97 -6.48 10.48 -18.34
CA PHE A 97 -6.15 9.69 -19.54
C PHE A 97 -7.14 8.56 -19.82
N LEU A 98 -7.80 8.01 -18.81
CA LEU A 98 -8.64 6.81 -18.97
C LEU A 98 -10.14 7.07 -18.82
N LYS A 99 -10.54 8.15 -18.13
CA LYS A 99 -11.94 8.40 -17.80
C LYS A 99 -12.83 8.49 -19.05
N ASP A 100 -12.47 9.33 -20.01
CA ASP A 100 -13.34 9.60 -21.16
C ASP A 100 -13.48 8.39 -22.09
N THR A 101 -12.44 7.55 -22.18
CA THR A 101 -12.44 6.33 -22.99
C THR A 101 -13.15 5.17 -22.32
N LEU A 102 -12.87 4.93 -21.02
CA LEU A 102 -13.34 3.73 -20.33
C LEU A 102 -14.67 3.92 -19.60
N LYS A 103 -15.01 5.13 -19.14
CA LYS A 103 -16.28 5.38 -18.44
C LYS A 103 -17.50 4.93 -19.25
N PRO A 104 -17.64 5.27 -20.56
CA PRO A 104 -18.78 4.82 -21.37
C PRO A 104 -18.83 3.29 -21.55
N GLN A 105 -17.67 2.61 -21.52
CA GLN A 105 -17.60 1.15 -21.62
C GLN A 105 -17.99 0.48 -20.30
N LEU A 106 -17.58 1.05 -19.17
CA LEU A 106 -17.92 0.55 -17.84
C LEU A 106 -19.40 0.77 -17.51
N GLU A 107 -20.01 1.87 -17.95
CA GLU A 107 -21.43 2.16 -17.77
C GLU A 107 -22.34 1.19 -18.54
N LYS A 108 -21.89 0.67 -19.69
CA LYS A 108 -22.60 -0.36 -20.47
C LYS A 108 -22.72 -1.69 -19.73
N ASN A 109 -21.81 -2.00 -18.81
CA ASN A 109 -21.87 -3.21 -18.01
C ASN A 109 -22.61 -2.94 -16.69
N SER A 110 -23.85 -3.44 -16.57
CA SER A 110 -24.71 -3.20 -15.40
C SER A 110 -24.06 -3.57 -14.06
N TYR A 111 -23.23 -4.63 -14.02
CA TYR A 111 -22.50 -5.02 -12.80
C TYR A 111 -21.42 -4.02 -12.43
N LEU A 112 -20.57 -3.63 -13.38
CA LEU A 112 -19.48 -2.67 -13.14
C LEU A 112 -20.02 -1.27 -12.88
N ASN A 113 -21.09 -0.88 -13.57
CA ASN A 113 -21.75 0.40 -13.37
C ASN A 113 -22.27 0.53 -11.92
N ARG A 114 -22.95 -0.53 -11.43
CA ARG A 114 -23.43 -0.56 -10.06
C ARG A 114 -22.31 -0.58 -9.02
N LEU A 115 -21.20 -1.27 -9.30
CA LEU A 115 -20.07 -1.37 -8.38
C LEU A 115 -19.27 -0.06 -8.29
N LEU A 116 -19.09 0.65 -9.41
CA LEU A 116 -18.19 1.79 -9.53
C LEU A 116 -18.90 3.15 -9.43
N PHE A 117 -20.19 3.24 -9.78
CA PHE A 117 -20.89 4.53 -9.92
C PHE A 117 -22.18 4.65 -9.10
N ALA A 118 -22.80 3.56 -8.63
CA ALA A 118 -24.10 3.63 -7.92
C ALA A 118 -24.04 4.13 -6.46
N GLY A 119 -23.03 4.91 -6.09
CA GLY A 119 -22.76 5.30 -4.70
C GLY A 119 -22.09 6.65 -4.49
N ALA A 120 -22.12 7.56 -5.47
CA ALA A 120 -21.49 8.87 -5.35
C ALA A 120 -22.00 9.64 -4.10
N GLY A 121 -21.14 9.81 -3.09
CA GLY A 121 -21.49 10.39 -1.79
C GLY A 121 -20.83 9.71 -0.58
N GLN A 122 -21.50 9.66 0.58
CA GLN A 122 -20.99 9.02 1.83
C GLN A 122 -20.56 7.55 1.64
N ARG A 123 -21.05 6.89 0.58
CA ARG A 123 -20.65 5.54 0.18
C ARG A 123 -19.24 5.47 -0.44
N ASP A 124 -18.68 6.56 -0.95
CA ASP A 124 -17.32 6.60 -1.52
C ASP A 124 -16.25 6.36 -0.45
N VAL A 125 -16.43 6.95 0.74
CA VAL A 125 -15.56 6.74 1.90
C VAL A 125 -15.59 5.30 2.34
N PHE A 126 -16.80 4.72 2.34
CA PHE A 126 -17.03 3.36 2.77
C PHE A 126 -16.49 2.33 1.78
N LEU A 127 -16.65 2.59 0.47
CA LEU A 127 -16.06 1.83 -0.61
C LEU A 127 -14.53 1.85 -0.49
N LEU A 128 -13.92 3.03 -0.37
CA LEU A 128 -12.47 3.19 -0.22
C LEU A 128 -11.96 2.49 1.04
N ALA A 129 -12.67 2.59 2.16
CA ALA A 129 -12.27 1.92 3.39
C ALA A 129 -12.26 0.39 3.21
N ILE A 130 -13.31 -0.19 2.61
CA ILE A 130 -13.38 -1.64 2.37
C ILE A 130 -12.28 -2.09 1.41
N THR A 131 -12.09 -1.42 0.28
CA THR A 131 -11.15 -1.88 -0.75
C THR A 131 -9.69 -1.65 -0.39
N ARG A 132 -9.39 -0.63 0.43
CA ARG A 132 -8.04 -0.41 0.98
C ARG A 132 -7.70 -1.41 2.07
N LEU A 133 -8.68 -1.83 2.85
CA LEU A 133 -8.48 -2.78 3.95
C LEU A 133 -8.62 -4.25 3.51
N VAL A 134 -9.41 -4.52 2.47
CA VAL A 134 -9.62 -5.84 1.88
C VAL A 134 -9.02 -5.86 0.47
N PRO A 135 -7.93 -6.61 0.24
CA PRO A 135 -7.25 -6.65 -1.06
C PRO A 135 -8.07 -7.47 -2.08
N LEU A 136 -9.14 -6.89 -2.61
CA LEU A 136 -10.02 -7.51 -3.61
C LEU A 136 -9.43 -7.46 -5.03
N PHE A 137 -8.62 -6.45 -5.33
CA PHE A 137 -8.02 -6.22 -6.64
C PHE A 137 -6.53 -5.81 -6.52
N PRO A 138 -5.71 -5.94 -7.58
CA PRO A 138 -4.37 -5.37 -7.61
C PRO A 138 -4.38 -3.88 -7.27
N TYR A 139 -3.52 -3.47 -6.33
CA TYR A 139 -3.49 -2.12 -5.74
C TYR A 139 -3.52 -0.99 -6.79
N ASN A 140 -2.76 -1.14 -7.86
CA ASN A 140 -2.64 -0.11 -8.88
C ASN A 140 -3.86 -0.04 -9.81
N LEU A 141 -4.43 -1.20 -10.19
CA LEU A 141 -5.66 -1.23 -10.98
C LEU A 141 -6.80 -0.55 -10.22
N GLN A 142 -6.87 -0.71 -8.90
CA GLN A 142 -7.82 0.02 -8.08
C GLN A 142 -7.61 1.53 -8.16
N ASN A 143 -6.37 2.02 -8.02
CA ASN A 143 -6.07 3.45 -8.07
C ASN A 143 -6.51 4.08 -9.40
N PHE A 144 -6.23 3.43 -10.53
CA PHE A 144 -6.69 3.88 -11.84
C PHE A 144 -8.21 3.81 -11.97
N ALA A 145 -8.84 2.73 -11.49
CA ALA A 145 -10.29 2.58 -11.50
C ALA A 145 -10.99 3.69 -10.72
N TYR A 146 -10.48 4.06 -9.55
CA TYR A 146 -10.99 5.21 -8.78
C TYR A 146 -10.83 6.54 -9.53
N GLY A 147 -9.77 6.70 -10.32
CA GLY A 147 -9.61 7.85 -11.20
C GLY A 147 -10.73 7.94 -12.26
N ILE A 148 -11.30 6.81 -12.68
CA ILE A 148 -12.39 6.78 -13.66
C ILE A 148 -13.75 7.12 -13.00
N THR A 149 -13.97 6.71 -11.74
CA THR A 149 -15.23 6.97 -10.99
C THR A 149 -15.39 8.42 -10.55
N ASP A 150 -16.60 8.90 -10.28
CA ASP A 150 -16.85 10.32 -9.94
C ASP A 150 -16.41 10.77 -8.53
N ILE A 151 -15.58 9.96 -7.85
CA ILE A 151 -14.98 10.31 -6.56
C ILE A 151 -14.10 11.56 -6.71
N ARG A 152 -14.23 12.51 -5.77
CA ARG A 152 -13.38 13.70 -5.72
C ARG A 152 -11.95 13.34 -5.29
N PHE A 153 -10.95 14.00 -5.88
CA PHE A 153 -9.53 13.75 -5.59
C PHE A 153 -9.17 13.91 -4.10
N LEU A 154 -9.63 14.98 -3.46
CA LEU A 154 -9.22 15.29 -2.09
C LEU A 154 -9.76 14.26 -1.06
N PRO A 155 -11.05 13.87 -1.08
CA PRO A 155 -11.54 12.73 -0.31
C PRO A 155 -10.77 11.43 -0.60
N TYR A 156 -10.51 11.12 -1.88
CA TYR A 156 -9.75 9.94 -2.25
C TYR A 156 -8.35 9.92 -1.61
N ALA A 157 -7.61 11.02 -1.71
CA ALA A 157 -6.26 11.16 -1.18
C ALA A 157 -6.24 11.03 0.35
N LEU A 158 -7.12 11.77 1.05
CA LEU A 158 -7.17 11.78 2.51
C LEU A 158 -7.60 10.43 3.09
N TYR A 159 -8.67 9.84 2.55
CA TYR A 159 -9.15 8.55 3.05
C TYR A 159 -8.19 7.42 2.69
N SER A 160 -7.60 7.42 1.49
CA SER A 160 -6.58 6.43 1.15
C SER A 160 -5.38 6.54 2.08
N ALA A 161 -4.87 7.74 2.33
CA ALA A 161 -3.77 7.95 3.28
C ALA A 161 -4.14 7.42 4.68
N LEU A 162 -5.32 7.77 5.19
CA LEU A 162 -5.76 7.38 6.52
C LEU A 162 -5.90 5.85 6.66
N PHE A 163 -6.58 5.19 5.73
CA PHE A 163 -6.84 3.75 5.82
C PHE A 163 -5.61 2.89 5.52
N MET A 164 -4.65 3.42 4.74
CA MET A 164 -3.41 2.70 4.44
C MET A 164 -2.37 2.80 5.54
N LEU A 165 -2.41 3.83 6.39
CA LEU A 165 -1.44 4.05 7.45
C LEU A 165 -1.27 2.86 8.40
N PRO A 166 -2.33 2.31 9.05
CA PRO A 166 -2.16 1.22 10.01
C PRO A 166 -1.64 -0.07 9.36
N GLY A 167 -2.07 -0.36 8.11
CA GLY A 167 -1.54 -1.49 7.36
C GLY A 167 -0.06 -1.30 6.99
N THR A 168 0.31 -0.11 6.52
CA THR A 168 1.70 0.22 6.18
C THR A 168 2.61 0.13 7.40
N ALA A 169 2.16 0.66 8.53
CA ALA A 169 2.85 0.58 9.81
C ALA A 169 3.03 -0.88 10.26
N ALA A 170 2.00 -1.72 10.13
CA ALA A 170 2.10 -3.13 10.51
C ALA A 170 3.19 -3.87 9.74
N TYR A 171 3.25 -3.69 8.41
CA TYR A 171 4.24 -4.34 7.56
C TYR A 171 5.66 -3.81 7.77
N THR A 172 5.83 -2.49 7.85
CA THR A 172 7.14 -1.84 8.07
C THR A 172 7.71 -2.17 9.45
N VAL A 173 6.89 -2.12 10.51
CA VAL A 173 7.29 -2.48 11.87
C VAL A 173 7.63 -3.97 11.95
N GLY A 174 6.82 -4.84 11.34
CA GLY A 174 7.10 -6.27 11.27
C GLY A 174 8.43 -6.57 10.57
N ALA A 175 8.68 -5.93 9.44
CA ALA A 175 9.93 -6.06 8.69
C ALA A 175 11.14 -5.55 9.48
N ALA A 176 11.01 -4.41 10.18
CA ALA A 176 12.04 -3.90 11.07
C ALA A 176 12.35 -4.86 12.24
N GLY A 177 11.33 -5.55 12.75
CA GLY A 177 11.45 -6.61 13.77
C GLY A 177 12.23 -7.83 13.28
N VAL A 178 12.05 -8.23 12.02
CA VAL A 178 12.84 -9.31 11.42
C VAL A 178 14.30 -8.89 11.27
N ALA A 179 14.55 -7.63 10.89
CA ALA A 179 15.90 -7.09 10.70
C ALA A 179 16.64 -6.72 12.00
N SER A 180 15.98 -6.68 13.15
CA SER A 180 16.55 -6.21 14.43
C SER A 180 16.38 -7.25 15.54
N PRO A 181 17.33 -8.19 15.72
CA PRO A 181 17.21 -9.32 16.65
C PRO A 181 16.93 -8.90 18.10
N GLU A 182 17.53 -7.79 18.56
CA GLU A 182 17.43 -7.31 19.95
C GLU A 182 16.01 -6.89 20.37
N ARG A 183 15.22 -6.33 19.45
CA ARG A 183 13.87 -5.78 19.73
C ARG A 183 12.76 -6.53 18.97
N ARG A 184 13.10 -7.68 18.39
CA ARG A 184 12.21 -8.48 17.53
C ARG A 184 10.85 -8.77 18.16
N GLY A 185 10.83 -9.19 19.43
CA GLY A 185 9.59 -9.51 20.14
C GLY A 185 8.63 -8.32 20.23
N LEU A 186 9.15 -7.15 20.61
CA LEU A 186 8.36 -5.92 20.72
C LEU A 186 7.78 -5.49 19.36
N TYR A 187 8.61 -5.46 18.31
CA TYR A 187 8.16 -5.04 16.98
C TYR A 187 7.15 -6.01 16.36
N LEU A 188 7.31 -7.32 16.56
CA LEU A 188 6.32 -8.29 16.11
C LEU A 188 5.00 -8.19 16.88
N MET A 189 5.03 -7.89 18.18
CA MET A 189 3.80 -7.62 18.95
C MET A 189 3.08 -6.38 18.45
N ILE A 190 3.80 -5.28 18.19
CA ILE A 190 3.21 -4.05 17.65
C ILE A 190 2.63 -4.30 16.25
N ALA A 191 3.37 -4.99 15.39
CA ALA A 191 2.88 -5.36 14.06
C ALA A 191 1.62 -6.23 14.14
N GLY A 192 1.59 -7.22 15.04
CA GLY A 192 0.43 -8.05 15.30
C GLY A 192 -0.78 -7.26 15.79
N ALA A 193 -0.58 -6.31 16.72
CA ALA A 193 -1.64 -5.44 17.21
C ALA A 193 -2.20 -4.52 16.11
N LEU A 194 -1.33 -3.97 15.25
CA LEU A 194 -1.74 -3.15 14.10
C LEU A 194 -2.51 -3.98 13.06
N LEU A 195 -2.09 -5.22 12.78
CA LEU A 195 -2.84 -6.13 11.90
C LEU A 195 -4.20 -6.48 12.50
N ALA A 196 -4.27 -6.77 13.80
CA ALA A 196 -5.54 -7.03 14.48
C ALA A 196 -6.47 -5.81 14.41
N LEU A 197 -5.94 -4.60 14.60
CA LEU A 197 -6.68 -3.35 14.42
C LEU A 197 -7.22 -3.22 12.99
N VAL A 198 -6.38 -3.43 11.98
CA VAL A 198 -6.78 -3.41 10.56
C VAL A 198 -7.90 -4.40 10.30
N LEU A 199 -7.75 -5.66 10.73
CA LEU A 199 -8.76 -6.69 10.55
C LEU A 199 -10.08 -6.36 11.27
N THR A 200 -9.98 -5.81 12.49
CA THR A 200 -11.15 -5.41 13.27
C THR A 200 -11.89 -4.27 12.60
N LEU A 201 -11.18 -3.25 12.12
CA LEU A 201 -11.76 -2.15 11.34
C LEU A 201 -12.40 -2.67 10.06
N SER A 202 -11.74 -3.56 9.30
CA SER A 202 -12.30 -4.21 8.12
C SER A 202 -13.61 -4.94 8.43
N PHE A 203 -13.63 -5.68 9.54
CA PHE A 203 -14.79 -6.48 9.94
C PHE A 203 -15.96 -5.59 10.38
N ILE A 204 -15.71 -4.56 11.18
CA ILE A 204 -16.73 -3.59 11.62
C ILE A 204 -17.30 -2.85 10.41
N LEU A 205 -16.43 -2.42 9.49
CA LEU A 205 -16.86 -1.77 8.25
C LEU A 205 -17.71 -2.73 7.43
N LYS A 206 -17.23 -3.94 7.12
CA LYS A 206 -18.02 -4.96 6.39
C LYS A 206 -19.40 -5.17 7.04
N LYS A 207 -19.48 -5.28 8.37
CA LYS A 207 -20.75 -5.47 9.08
C LYS A 207 -21.70 -4.26 8.98
N LYS A 208 -21.16 -3.04 8.98
CA LYS A 208 -21.96 -1.81 8.75
C LYS A 208 -22.38 -1.63 7.29
N GLY A 209 -21.57 -2.10 6.33
CA GLY A 209 -21.83 -1.99 4.89
C GLY A 209 -22.78 -3.02 4.31
N VAL A 210 -22.85 -4.21 4.91
CA VAL A 210 -23.79 -5.27 4.50
C VAL A 210 -25.26 -4.88 4.80
N LYS A 211 -25.49 -3.76 5.50
CA LYS A 211 -26.83 -3.22 5.77
C LYS A 211 -27.31 -2.13 4.79
N VAL A 212 -26.66 -1.90 3.65
CA VAL A 212 -27.06 -0.85 2.68
C VAL A 212 -27.24 -1.38 1.26
#